data_AF-A0A381S898-F1
#
_entry.id   AF-A0A381S898-F1
#
_cell.length_a   1.000
_cell.length_b   1.000
_cell.length_c   1.000
_cell.angle_alpha   90.00
_cell.angle_beta   90.00
_cell.angle_gamma   90.00
#
_symmetry.space_group_name_H-M   'P 1'
#
loop_
_entity.id
_entity.type
_entity.pdbx_description
1 polymer ?
#
loop_
_entity_poly.entity_id
_entity_poly.type
_entity_poly.pdbx_seq_one_letter_code
_entity_poly.pdbx_strand_id
1 'polypeptide(L)'
;MRLRELIDCEIKRIISKPWLPFTFLFVISIFFANHIDEFELDASSDSLLLENDEDLRYYRSIKARYGDDEFLVVTYQPQNELFSADTIDHLKQLRDELSTIDSVESVVSILDVPLLKSPPKSLSEIADEAPTYFSPGTNKEMAKNELLNSTLYRDLIISADGKTTAILLNLKVNETLEIMIEQRDALRLKRLSGSLSDSEFKELNTISKEIKNFRKQERDKNANMVATIRAVLDQYKNKAGIFLGGVPMITVDMI
;
A
#
# COMPACT_ATOMS: atom_id res chain seq x y z
N MET A 1 41.38 -0.92 45.92
CA MET A 1 40.70 -0.56 47.20
C MET A 1 39.51 0.39 46.98
N ARG A 2 39.61 1.44 46.15
CA ARG A 2 38.56 2.46 45.96
C ARG A 2 37.23 2.02 45.33
N LEU A 3 37.21 0.97 44.50
CA LEU A 3 35.99 0.57 43.78
C LEU A 3 34.96 -0.14 44.68
N ARG A 4 35.42 -0.99 45.61
CA ARG A 4 34.54 -1.69 46.56
C ARG A 4 33.91 -0.73 47.56
N GLU A 5 34.68 0.22 48.09
CA GLU A 5 34.17 1.23 49.02
C GLU A 5 33.12 2.14 48.37
N LEU A 6 33.28 2.47 47.08
CA LEU A 6 32.28 3.19 46.29
C LEU A 6 30.99 2.39 46.11
N ILE A 7 31.10 1.11 45.74
CA ILE A 7 29.96 0.22 45.55
C ILE A 7 29.21 -0.01 46.87
N ASP A 8 29.93 -0.26 47.96
CA ASP A 8 29.34 -0.47 49.29
C ASP A 8 28.65 0.80 49.80
N CYS A 9 29.19 1.99 49.50
CA CYS A 9 28.57 3.27 49.86
C CYS A 9 27.29 3.55 49.06
N GLU A 10 27.29 3.29 47.76
CA GLU A 10 26.10 3.44 46.90
C GLU A 10 25.01 2.42 47.26
N ILE A 11 25.37 1.16 47.54
CA ILE A 11 24.42 0.14 48.00
C ILE A 11 23.81 0.55 49.35
N LYS A 12 24.62 1.04 50.30
CA LYS A 12 24.13 1.49 51.61
C LYS A 12 23.20 2.70 51.48
N ARG A 13 23.47 3.60 50.53
CA ARG A 13 22.63 4.76 50.20
C ARG A 13 21.29 4.34 49.59
N ILE A 14 21.30 3.37 48.67
CA ILE A 14 20.11 2.75 48.06
C ILE A 14 19.24 2.05 49.13
N ILE A 15 19.85 1.27 50.03
CA ILE A 15 19.13 0.56 51.10
C ILE A 15 18.56 1.53 52.16
N SER A 16 19.25 2.64 52.45
CA SER A 16 18.81 3.61 53.46
C SER A 16 17.60 4.44 53.05
N LYS A 17 17.40 4.64 51.74
CA LYS A 17 16.30 5.43 51.16
C LYS A 17 15.78 4.71 49.91
N PRO A 18 15.06 3.58 50.07
CA PRO A 18 14.65 2.74 48.96
C PRO A 18 13.72 3.47 47.98
N TRP A 19 13.01 4.51 48.42
CA TRP A 19 12.12 5.30 47.56
C TRP A 19 12.86 6.15 46.52
N LEU A 20 14.10 6.58 46.75
CA LEU A 20 14.86 7.43 45.82
C LEU A 20 15.06 6.80 44.42
N PRO A 21 15.56 5.55 44.29
CA PRO A 21 15.68 4.91 42.98
C PRO A 21 14.32 4.64 42.33
N PHE A 22 13.27 4.33 43.10
CA PHE A 22 11.92 4.16 42.56
C PHE A 22 11.36 5.48 42.03
N THR A 23 11.51 6.58 42.76
CA THR A 23 11.08 7.91 42.30
C THR A 23 11.86 8.33 41.06
N PHE A 24 13.17 8.06 41.01
CA PHE A 24 13.99 8.35 39.82
C PHE A 24 13.55 7.54 38.60
N LEU A 25 13.37 6.22 38.75
CA LEU A 25 12.85 5.36 37.69
C LEU A 25 11.46 5.83 37.23
N PHE A 26 10.58 6.18 38.18
CA PHE A 26 9.23 6.64 37.89
C PHE A 26 9.23 7.96 37.09
N VAL A 27 10.09 8.92 37.46
CA VAL A 27 10.26 10.17 36.72
C VAL A 27 10.79 9.91 35.31
N ILE A 28 11.78 9.02 35.16
CA ILE A 28 12.28 8.61 33.84
C ILE A 28 11.19 7.93 33.01
N SER A 29 10.41 7.03 33.60
CA SER A 29 9.30 6.36 32.92
C SER A 29 8.24 7.34 32.47
N ILE A 30 7.84 8.31 33.31
CA ILE A 30 6.89 9.37 32.91
C ILE A 30 7.48 10.22 31.79
N PHE A 31 8.77 10.58 31.89
CA PHE A 31 9.45 11.36 30.86
C PHE A 31 9.39 10.65 29.50
N PHE A 32 9.72 9.35 29.43
CA PHE A 32 9.63 8.59 28.18
C PHE A 32 8.18 8.30 27.75
N ALA A 33 7.27 8.04 28.69
CA ALA A 33 5.86 7.82 28.38
C ALA A 33 5.21 9.05 27.72
N ASN A 34 5.60 10.26 28.12
CA ASN A 34 5.14 11.49 27.47
C ASN A 34 5.62 11.66 26.01
N HIS A 35 6.61 10.87 25.55
CA HIS A 35 7.09 10.89 24.17
C HIS A 35 6.65 9.66 23.37
N ILE A 36 5.75 8.82 23.92
CA ILE A 36 5.31 7.59 23.23
C ILE A 36 4.54 7.91 21.93
N ASP A 37 3.79 9.01 21.91
CA ASP A 37 3.04 9.46 20.74
C ASP A 37 3.94 9.94 19.59
N GLU A 38 5.21 10.26 19.88
CA GLU A 38 6.22 10.65 18.88
C GLU A 38 6.99 9.43 18.32
N PHE A 39 6.75 8.23 18.86
CA PHE A 39 7.41 7.03 18.38
C PHE A 39 6.88 6.64 17.00
N GLU A 40 7.75 6.73 16.00
CA GLU A 40 7.44 6.35 14.62
C GLU A 40 8.18 5.08 14.22
N LEU A 41 7.41 4.03 13.93
CA LEU A 41 7.92 2.89 13.19
C LEU A 41 7.86 3.19 11.69
N ASP A 42 9.02 3.39 11.07
CA ASP A 42 9.14 3.45 9.60
C ASP A 42 9.21 2.02 9.07
N ALA A 43 8.08 1.52 8.59
CA ALA A 43 7.97 0.19 8.01
C ALA A 43 7.95 0.24 6.46
N SER A 44 8.52 1.28 5.86
CA SER A 44 8.71 1.33 4.42
C SER A 44 9.74 0.30 3.97
N SER A 45 9.63 -0.20 2.73
CA SER A 45 10.60 -1.15 2.17
C SER A 45 12.04 -0.60 2.19
N ASP A 46 12.23 0.73 2.17
CA ASP A 46 13.54 1.37 2.29
C ASP A 46 14.21 1.21 3.67
N SER A 47 13.44 1.03 4.75
CA SER A 47 13.99 0.83 6.11
C SER A 47 14.29 -0.65 6.38
N LEU A 48 13.58 -1.55 5.71
CA LEU A 48 13.67 -3.00 5.91
C LEU A 48 14.73 -3.67 5.02
N LEU A 49 15.13 -3.01 3.92
CA LEU A 49 16.07 -3.55 2.94
C LEU A 49 17.44 -2.88 3.06
N LEU A 50 18.49 -3.63 2.70
CA LEU A 50 19.84 -3.11 2.63
C LEU A 50 19.98 -2.12 1.48
N GLU A 51 20.59 -0.96 1.72
CA GLU A 51 20.71 0.10 0.71
C GLU A 51 21.44 -0.36 -0.56
N ASN A 52 22.43 -1.27 -0.43
CA ASN A 52 23.25 -1.79 -1.52
C ASN A 52 22.81 -3.19 -2.00
N ASP A 53 21.57 -3.58 -1.74
CA ASP A 53 21.01 -4.85 -2.18
C ASP A 53 20.89 -4.90 -3.72
N GLU A 54 21.29 -6.02 -4.35
CA GLU A 54 21.26 -6.16 -5.81
C GLU A 54 19.84 -6.26 -6.37
N ASP A 55 18.97 -6.98 -5.67
CA ASP A 55 17.58 -7.18 -6.06
C ASP A 55 16.81 -5.87 -5.94
N LEU A 56 17.09 -5.07 -4.91
CA LEU A 56 16.53 -3.72 -4.76
C LEU A 56 16.93 -2.80 -5.93
N ARG A 57 18.19 -2.85 -6.39
CA ARG A 57 18.62 -2.08 -7.57
C ARG A 57 17.91 -2.55 -8.83
N TYR A 58 17.80 -3.87 -9.02
CA TYR A 58 17.10 -4.43 -10.17
C TYR A 58 15.63 -4.01 -10.17
N TYR A 59 14.93 -4.16 -9.04
CA TYR A 59 13.55 -3.72 -8.86
C TYR A 59 13.38 -2.23 -9.20
N ARG A 60 14.22 -1.34 -8.65
CA ARG A 60 14.18 0.09 -8.96
C ARG A 60 14.42 0.39 -10.45
N SER A 61 15.29 -0.38 -11.12
CA SER A 61 15.54 -0.21 -12.55
C SER A 61 14.34 -0.61 -13.43
N ILE A 62 13.58 -1.63 -13.00
CA ILE A 62 12.33 -2.05 -13.65
C ILE A 62 11.25 -1.00 -13.38
N LYS A 63 11.09 -0.58 -12.11
CA LYS A 63 10.17 0.48 -11.68
C LYS A 63 10.36 1.76 -12.50
N ALA A 64 11.59 2.25 -12.65
CA ALA A 64 11.89 3.47 -13.42
C ALA A 64 11.55 3.36 -14.92
N ARG A 65 11.49 2.15 -15.48
CA ARG A 65 11.16 1.94 -16.90
C ARG A 65 9.67 1.76 -17.15
N TYR A 66 8.98 1.08 -16.22
CA TYR A 66 7.61 0.63 -16.42
C TYR A 66 6.58 1.36 -15.54
N GLY A 67 7.04 2.19 -14.59
CA GLY A 67 6.19 2.91 -13.65
C GLY A 67 6.01 2.18 -12.32
N ASP A 68 5.36 2.88 -11.39
CA ASP A 68 4.84 2.33 -10.15
C ASP A 68 3.33 2.38 -10.16
N ASP A 69 2.69 1.25 -9.93
CA ASP A 69 1.25 1.18 -9.74
C ASP A 69 1.01 0.73 -8.30
N GLU A 70 0.81 1.69 -7.39
CA GLU A 70 0.29 1.37 -6.07
C GLU A 70 -1.21 1.06 -6.20
N PHE A 71 -1.61 -0.09 -5.69
CA PHE A 71 -3.01 -0.51 -5.74
C PHE A 71 -3.48 -1.19 -4.46
N LEU A 72 -4.79 -1.15 -4.27
CA LEU A 72 -5.51 -1.99 -3.31
C LEU A 72 -6.33 -3.02 -4.07
N VAL A 73 -6.50 -4.19 -3.48
CA VAL A 73 -7.34 -5.27 -4.01
C VAL A 73 -8.53 -5.44 -3.09
N VAL A 74 -9.74 -5.28 -3.64
CA VAL A 74 -10.97 -5.63 -2.97
C VAL A 74 -11.45 -6.97 -3.52
N THR A 75 -11.61 -7.96 -2.66
CA THR A 75 -12.32 -9.19 -3.03
C THR A 75 -13.80 -9.01 -2.78
N TYR A 76 -14.62 -9.50 -3.70
CA TYR A 76 -16.07 -9.42 -3.66
C TYR A 76 -16.66 -10.81 -3.94
N GLN A 77 -17.33 -11.36 -2.93
CA GLN A 77 -18.01 -12.64 -2.99
C GLN A 77 -19.51 -12.45 -2.70
N PRO A 78 -20.37 -12.36 -3.73
CA PRO A 78 -21.80 -12.18 -3.55
C PRO A 78 -22.44 -13.39 -2.87
N GLN A 79 -23.54 -13.15 -2.14
CA GLN A 79 -24.37 -14.24 -1.59
C GLN A 79 -25.14 -14.97 -2.71
N ASN A 80 -25.48 -14.26 -3.78
CA ASN A 80 -26.14 -14.78 -4.98
C ASN A 80 -25.12 -15.17 -6.06
N GLU A 81 -25.59 -15.62 -7.22
CA GLU A 81 -24.72 -15.87 -8.38
C GLU A 81 -24.02 -14.57 -8.83
N LEU A 82 -22.72 -14.67 -9.15
CA LEU A 82 -21.87 -13.53 -9.51
C LEU A 82 -22.37 -12.75 -10.73
N PHE A 83 -22.93 -13.42 -11.72
CA PHE A 83 -23.40 -12.82 -12.97
C PHE A 83 -24.91 -12.53 -12.99
N SER A 84 -25.61 -12.70 -11.88
CA SER A 84 -27.02 -12.30 -11.79
C SER A 84 -27.15 -10.77 -11.91
N ALA A 85 -28.27 -10.30 -12.47
CA ALA A 85 -28.51 -8.88 -12.70
C ALA A 85 -28.34 -8.06 -11.41
N ASP A 86 -28.95 -8.52 -10.31
CA ASP A 86 -28.86 -7.85 -9.00
C ASP A 86 -27.42 -7.75 -8.48
N THR A 87 -26.62 -8.81 -8.64
CA THR A 87 -25.21 -8.82 -8.22
C THR A 87 -24.37 -7.87 -9.06
N ILE A 88 -24.57 -7.88 -10.38
CA ILE A 88 -23.86 -7.01 -11.32
C ILE A 88 -24.17 -5.55 -11.04
N ASP A 89 -25.44 -5.21 -10.79
CA ASP A 89 -25.84 -3.85 -10.46
C ASP A 89 -25.26 -3.41 -9.10
N HIS A 90 -25.23 -4.30 -8.12
CA HIS A 90 -24.61 -4.04 -6.83
C HIS A 90 -23.09 -3.84 -6.93
N LEU A 91 -22.41 -4.68 -7.71
CA LEU A 91 -20.97 -4.57 -7.97
C LEU A 91 -20.64 -3.27 -8.73
N LYS A 92 -21.49 -2.89 -9.70
CA LYS A 92 -21.36 -1.64 -10.43
C LYS A 92 -21.48 -0.44 -9.49
N GLN A 93 -22.49 -0.42 -8.61
CA GLN A 93 -22.65 0.66 -7.63
C GLN A 93 -21.43 0.78 -6.72
N LEU A 94 -20.93 -0.34 -6.20
CA LEU A 94 -19.72 -0.37 -5.38
C LEU A 94 -18.51 0.20 -6.13
N ARG A 95 -18.28 -0.26 -7.36
CA ARG A 95 -17.19 0.22 -8.21
C ARG A 95 -17.31 1.72 -8.47
N ASP A 96 -18.50 2.19 -8.83
CA ASP A 96 -18.76 3.60 -9.13
C ASP A 96 -18.52 4.46 -7.88
N GLU A 97 -18.98 4.04 -6.70
CA GLU A 97 -18.72 4.78 -5.45
C GLU A 97 -17.23 4.81 -5.09
N LEU A 98 -16.52 3.68 -5.20
CA LEU A 98 -15.07 3.62 -4.99
C LEU A 98 -14.30 4.54 -5.95
N SER A 99 -14.78 4.71 -7.19
CA SER A 99 -14.15 5.60 -8.18
C SER A 99 -14.31 7.10 -7.87
N THR A 100 -15.19 7.47 -6.94
CA THR A 100 -15.37 8.86 -6.52
C THR A 100 -14.37 9.31 -5.44
N ILE A 101 -13.62 8.37 -4.86
CA ILE A 101 -12.64 8.65 -3.81
C ILE A 101 -11.44 9.34 -4.45
N ASP A 102 -11.09 10.54 -3.98
CA ASP A 102 -10.04 11.36 -4.62
C ASP A 102 -8.67 10.67 -4.70
N SER A 103 -8.32 9.81 -3.74
CA SER A 103 -7.04 9.07 -3.77
C SER A 103 -7.00 7.91 -4.77
N VAL A 104 -8.15 7.54 -5.37
CA VAL A 104 -8.26 6.46 -6.35
C VAL A 104 -8.18 7.08 -7.75
N GLU A 105 -7.18 6.65 -8.52
CA GLU A 105 -6.98 7.08 -9.91
C GLU A 105 -7.91 6.32 -10.85
N SER A 106 -8.03 5.00 -10.67
CA SER A 106 -8.94 4.18 -11.46
C SER A 106 -9.38 2.92 -10.72
N VAL A 107 -10.54 2.40 -11.11
CA VAL A 107 -11.10 1.15 -10.57
C VAL A 107 -11.27 0.16 -11.72
N VAL A 108 -10.68 -1.02 -11.59
CA VAL A 108 -10.77 -2.09 -12.59
C VAL A 108 -11.44 -3.31 -11.96
N SER A 109 -12.56 -3.75 -12.54
CA SER A 109 -13.28 -4.96 -12.14
C SER A 109 -13.59 -5.84 -13.35
N ILE A 110 -14.23 -6.99 -13.14
CA ILE A 110 -14.80 -7.82 -14.22
C ILE A 110 -15.79 -7.08 -15.13
N LEU A 111 -16.26 -5.89 -14.73
CA LEU A 111 -17.14 -5.04 -15.51
C LEU A 111 -16.38 -4.15 -16.50
N ASP A 112 -15.10 -3.91 -16.25
CA ASP A 112 -14.25 -2.92 -16.93
C ASP A 112 -13.19 -3.56 -17.82
N VAL A 113 -12.90 -4.85 -17.62
CA VAL A 113 -11.93 -5.57 -18.45
C VAL A 113 -12.38 -5.72 -19.90
N PRO A 114 -11.44 -5.69 -20.85
CA PRO A 114 -11.76 -5.90 -22.27
C PRO A 114 -12.29 -7.31 -22.52
N LEU A 115 -13.26 -7.48 -23.41
CA LEU A 115 -13.79 -8.78 -23.81
C LEU A 115 -13.35 -9.06 -25.24
N LEU A 116 -12.61 -10.16 -25.43
CA LEU A 116 -12.03 -10.52 -26.72
C LEU A 116 -12.97 -11.42 -27.53
N LYS A 117 -13.88 -12.12 -26.86
CA LYS A 117 -14.79 -13.11 -27.46
C LYS A 117 -16.24 -12.66 -27.45
N SER A 118 -16.56 -11.47 -26.95
CA SER A 118 -17.95 -11.01 -26.79
C SER A 118 -18.18 -9.54 -27.23
N PRO A 119 -18.62 -9.32 -28.48
CA PRO A 119 -18.63 -10.27 -29.59
C PRO A 119 -17.20 -10.58 -30.08
N PRO A 120 -16.97 -11.68 -30.80
CA PRO A 120 -15.67 -11.95 -31.40
C PRO A 120 -15.32 -10.82 -32.38
N LYS A 121 -14.25 -10.08 -32.08
CA LYS A 121 -13.69 -9.02 -32.92
C LYS A 121 -12.27 -9.39 -33.34
N SER A 122 -11.78 -8.77 -34.41
CA SER A 122 -10.37 -8.87 -34.79
C SER A 122 -9.49 -8.14 -33.76
N LEU A 123 -8.21 -8.54 -33.67
CA LEU A 123 -7.27 -7.88 -32.77
C LEU A 123 -7.09 -6.39 -33.09
N SER A 124 -7.18 -6.02 -34.37
CA SER A 124 -7.13 -4.61 -34.78
C SER A 124 -8.30 -3.80 -34.22
N GLU A 125 -9.52 -4.34 -34.30
CA GLU A 125 -10.71 -3.66 -33.75
C GLU A 125 -10.68 -3.56 -32.21
N ILE A 126 -10.09 -4.56 -31.54
CA ILE A 126 -9.92 -4.57 -30.08
C ILE A 126 -8.85 -3.55 -29.64
N ALA A 127 -7.79 -3.38 -30.44
CA ALA A 127 -6.73 -2.41 -30.16
C ALA A 127 -7.24 -0.97 -30.21
N ASP A 128 -8.23 -0.68 -31.06
CA ASP A 128 -8.88 0.63 -31.13
C ASP A 128 -9.86 0.83 -29.96
N GLU A 129 -10.81 -0.09 -29.79
CA GLU A 129 -11.81 -0.03 -28.70
C GLU A 129 -12.30 -1.43 -28.31
N ALA A 130 -11.72 -1.96 -27.24
CA ALA A 130 -12.14 -3.22 -26.69
C ALA A 130 -13.51 -3.10 -25.98
N PRO A 131 -14.50 -3.96 -26.31
CA PRO A 131 -15.79 -3.94 -25.62
C PRO A 131 -15.62 -4.42 -24.18
N THR A 132 -16.35 -3.82 -23.24
CA THR A 132 -16.41 -4.25 -21.84
C THR A 132 -17.75 -4.87 -21.54
N TYR A 133 -17.99 -5.25 -20.27
CA TYR A 133 -19.26 -5.86 -19.87
C TYR A 133 -20.47 -5.01 -20.26
N PHE A 134 -20.39 -3.68 -20.13
CA PHE A 134 -21.49 -2.76 -20.43
C PHE A 134 -21.48 -2.14 -21.84
N SER A 135 -20.50 -2.46 -22.68
CA SER A 135 -20.45 -1.92 -24.05
C SER A 135 -21.68 -2.32 -24.87
N PRO A 136 -22.17 -1.43 -25.76
CA PRO A 136 -23.25 -1.78 -26.69
C PRO A 136 -22.88 -3.00 -27.53
N GLY A 137 -23.80 -3.98 -27.61
CA GLY A 137 -23.59 -5.21 -28.40
C GLY A 137 -22.85 -6.33 -27.68
N THR A 138 -22.40 -6.14 -26.43
CA THR A 138 -21.82 -7.23 -25.62
C THR A 138 -22.87 -8.30 -25.30
N ASN A 139 -22.58 -9.55 -25.64
CA ASN A 139 -23.42 -10.70 -25.27
C ASN A 139 -23.07 -11.18 -23.86
N LYS A 140 -24.00 -11.05 -22.90
CA LYS A 140 -23.75 -11.34 -21.48
C LYS A 140 -23.36 -12.79 -21.20
N GLU A 141 -23.94 -13.74 -21.91
CA GLU A 141 -23.60 -15.17 -21.77
C GLU A 141 -22.19 -15.47 -22.28
N MET A 142 -21.81 -14.85 -23.41
CA MET A 142 -20.45 -14.97 -23.94
C MET A 142 -19.43 -14.30 -23.03
N ALA A 143 -19.73 -13.11 -22.52
CA ALA A 143 -18.89 -12.38 -21.56
C ALA A 143 -18.67 -13.20 -20.28
N LYS A 144 -19.74 -13.76 -19.70
CA LYS A 144 -19.68 -14.66 -18.54
C LYS A 144 -18.79 -15.87 -18.84
N ASN A 145 -18.99 -16.53 -19.98
CA ASN A 145 -18.19 -17.69 -20.37
C ASN A 145 -16.71 -17.34 -20.57
N GLU A 146 -16.41 -16.18 -21.14
CA GLU A 146 -15.05 -15.68 -21.30
C GLU A 146 -14.40 -15.37 -19.95
N LEU A 147 -15.07 -14.62 -19.08
CA LEU A 147 -14.55 -14.28 -17.75
C LEU A 147 -14.25 -15.54 -16.93
N LEU A 148 -15.14 -16.55 -16.96
CA LEU A 148 -14.98 -17.78 -16.19
C LEU A 148 -13.91 -18.73 -16.75
N ASN A 149 -13.69 -18.76 -18.06
CA ASN A 149 -12.88 -19.81 -18.71
C ASN A 149 -11.61 -19.29 -19.39
N SER A 150 -11.46 -17.96 -19.56
CA SER A 150 -10.26 -17.37 -20.16
C SER A 150 -9.09 -17.42 -19.17
N THR A 151 -7.92 -17.83 -19.65
CA THR A 151 -6.66 -17.76 -18.90
C THR A 151 -6.22 -16.33 -18.60
N LEU A 152 -6.85 -15.33 -19.23
CA LEU A 152 -6.61 -13.92 -18.96
C LEU A 152 -7.34 -13.41 -17.72
N TYR A 153 -8.40 -14.11 -17.28
CA TYR A 153 -9.28 -13.63 -16.22
C TYR A 153 -9.41 -14.61 -15.07
N ARG A 154 -9.62 -15.88 -15.39
CA ARG A 154 -9.67 -16.95 -14.41
C ARG A 154 -8.36 -17.02 -13.63
N ASP A 155 -8.48 -17.14 -12.31
CA ASP A 155 -7.38 -17.17 -11.34
C ASP A 155 -6.58 -15.86 -11.23
N LEU A 156 -7.00 -14.79 -11.92
CA LEU A 156 -6.38 -13.47 -11.87
C LEU A 156 -7.34 -12.40 -11.31
N ILE A 157 -8.54 -12.29 -11.88
CA ILE A 157 -9.59 -11.35 -11.43
C ILE A 157 -10.88 -12.06 -10.98
N ILE A 158 -11.03 -13.34 -11.33
CA ILE A 158 -12.15 -14.18 -10.88
C ILE A 158 -11.61 -15.52 -10.41
N SER A 159 -12.13 -16.02 -9.28
CA SER A 159 -11.70 -17.29 -8.71
C SER A 159 -12.02 -18.48 -9.65
N ALA A 160 -11.24 -19.56 -9.55
CA ALA A 160 -11.46 -20.80 -10.31
C ALA A 160 -12.91 -21.34 -10.22
N ASP A 161 -13.58 -21.14 -9.09
CA ASP A 161 -14.96 -21.58 -8.85
C ASP A 161 -16.02 -20.59 -9.36
N GLY A 162 -15.61 -19.43 -9.87
CA GLY A 162 -16.47 -18.40 -10.43
C GLY A 162 -17.31 -17.63 -9.40
N LYS A 163 -17.01 -17.79 -8.10
CA LYS A 163 -17.83 -17.20 -7.02
C LYS A 163 -17.28 -15.91 -6.45
N THR A 164 -16.00 -15.62 -6.65
CA THR A 164 -15.34 -14.44 -6.08
C THR A 164 -14.66 -13.66 -7.20
N THR A 165 -14.80 -12.35 -7.18
CA THR A 165 -14.09 -11.44 -8.11
C THR A 165 -13.22 -10.47 -7.34
N ALA A 166 -12.13 -10.04 -7.96
CA ALA A 166 -11.33 -8.92 -7.50
C ALA A 166 -11.82 -7.62 -8.14
N ILE A 167 -11.65 -6.53 -7.41
CA ILE A 167 -11.71 -5.15 -7.88
C ILE A 167 -10.36 -4.53 -7.52
N LEU A 168 -9.66 -4.03 -8.52
CA LEU A 168 -8.39 -3.36 -8.36
C LEU A 168 -8.63 -1.85 -8.24
N LEU A 169 -8.15 -1.25 -7.16
CA LEU A 169 -8.18 0.18 -6.92
C LEU A 169 -6.77 0.72 -7.16
N ASN A 170 -6.53 1.30 -8.34
CA ASN A 170 -5.26 1.95 -8.62
C ASN A 170 -5.25 3.31 -7.93
N LEU A 171 -4.21 3.57 -7.16
CA LEU A 171 -4.08 4.79 -6.36
C LEU A 171 -3.34 5.87 -7.14
N LYS A 172 -3.59 7.13 -6.80
CA LYS A 172 -2.85 8.26 -7.36
C LYS A 172 -1.40 8.21 -6.90
N VAL A 173 -0.48 8.22 -7.86
CA VAL A 173 0.96 8.27 -7.59
C VAL A 173 1.34 9.68 -7.13
N ASN A 174 2.17 9.75 -6.09
CA ASN A 174 2.74 11.00 -5.64
C ASN A 174 4.02 11.33 -6.45
N GLU A 175 3.85 11.98 -7.59
CA GLU A 175 4.95 12.30 -8.51
C GLU A 175 6.10 13.07 -7.84
N THR A 176 5.78 13.96 -6.90
CA THR A 176 6.81 14.75 -6.19
C THR A 176 7.68 13.83 -5.34
N LEU A 177 7.07 12.89 -4.61
CA LEU A 177 7.81 11.93 -3.78
C LEU A 177 8.66 10.99 -4.64
N GLU A 178 8.13 10.52 -5.77
CA GLU A 178 8.88 9.65 -6.69
C GLU A 178 10.11 10.36 -7.25
N ILE A 179 9.98 11.61 -7.71
CA ILE A 179 11.12 12.41 -8.19
C ILE A 179 12.18 12.57 -7.10
N MET A 180 11.79 12.83 -5.85
CA MET A 180 12.73 12.95 -4.74
C MET A 180 13.45 11.61 -4.46
N ILE A 181 12.73 10.50 -4.50
CA ILE A 181 13.29 9.15 -4.32
C ILE A 181 14.31 8.85 -5.42
N GLU A 182 13.99 9.14 -6.68
CA GLU A 182 14.90 8.95 -7.82
C GLU A 182 16.18 9.78 -7.67
N GLN A 183 16.06 11.07 -7.31
CA GLN A 183 17.22 11.94 -7.07
C GLN A 183 18.12 11.42 -5.95
N ARG A 184 17.52 11.01 -4.82
CA ARG A 184 18.24 10.42 -3.70
C ARG A 184 18.95 9.14 -4.12
N ASP A 185 18.28 8.26 -4.86
CA ASP A 185 18.83 6.96 -5.24
C ASP A 185 19.95 7.09 -6.28
N ALA A 186 19.89 8.10 -7.16
CA ALA A 186 21.00 8.47 -8.04
C ALA A 186 22.25 8.91 -7.24
N LEU A 187 22.08 9.74 -6.20
CA LEU A 187 23.17 10.14 -5.31
C LEU A 187 23.76 8.96 -4.53
N ARG A 188 22.90 8.04 -4.05
CA ARG A 188 23.34 6.80 -3.38
C ARG A 188 24.13 5.91 -4.32
N LEU A 189 23.68 5.72 -5.56
CA LEU A 189 24.40 4.94 -6.55
C LEU A 189 25.77 5.56 -6.87
N LYS A 190 25.83 6.89 -7.03
CA LYS A 190 27.09 7.62 -7.22
C LYS A 190 28.07 7.37 -6.06
N ARG A 191 27.58 7.44 -4.81
CA ARG A 191 28.35 7.14 -3.59
C ARG A 191 28.90 5.71 -3.52
N LEU A 192 28.21 4.76 -4.15
CA LEU A 192 28.69 3.37 -4.22
C LEU A 192 29.79 3.21 -5.28
N SER A 193 29.67 3.91 -6.42
CA SER A 193 30.65 3.87 -7.52
C SER A 193 31.91 4.73 -7.30
N GLY A 194 31.91 5.62 -6.31
CA GLY A 194 32.98 6.59 -6.06
C GLY A 194 32.69 7.52 -4.89
N SER A 195 33.42 8.63 -4.78
CA SER A 195 33.21 9.63 -3.72
C SER A 195 32.18 10.69 -4.11
N LEU A 196 31.29 11.06 -3.19
CA LEU A 196 30.47 12.26 -3.31
C LEU A 196 31.31 13.51 -3.00
N SER A 197 31.01 14.62 -3.68
CA SER A 197 31.47 15.94 -3.25
C SER A 197 30.75 16.39 -1.96
N ASP A 198 31.31 17.38 -1.26
CA ASP A 198 30.71 17.92 -0.03
C ASP A 198 29.29 18.47 -0.26
N SER A 199 29.04 19.08 -1.43
CA SER A 199 27.70 19.58 -1.81
C SER A 199 26.71 18.44 -2.01
N GLU A 200 27.11 17.38 -2.71
CA GLU A 200 26.26 16.21 -2.97
C GLU A 200 25.98 15.42 -1.69
N PHE A 201 26.96 15.34 -0.78
CA PHE A 201 26.74 14.74 0.53
C PHE A 201 25.71 15.52 1.35
N LYS A 202 25.78 16.87 1.31
CA LYS A 202 24.80 17.74 1.97
C LYS A 202 23.41 17.61 1.34
N GLU A 203 23.35 17.54 0.01
CA GLU A 203 22.12 17.32 -0.76
C GLU A 203 21.47 15.98 -0.40
N LEU A 204 22.25 14.88 -0.42
CA LEU A 204 21.78 13.54 -0.05
C LEU A 204 21.18 13.52 1.36
N ASN A 205 21.81 14.18 2.33
CA ASN A 205 21.28 14.28 3.69
C ASN A 205 20.00 15.11 3.77
N THR A 206 19.92 16.18 2.98
CA THR A 206 18.74 17.08 2.96
C THR A 206 17.54 16.35 2.35
N ILE A 207 17.70 15.79 1.14
CA ILE A 207 16.63 15.08 0.45
C ILE A 207 16.16 13.85 1.22
N SER A 208 17.07 13.12 1.86
CA SER A 208 16.71 11.96 2.69
C SER A 208 15.84 12.36 3.88
N LYS A 209 16.12 13.52 4.49
CA LYS A 209 15.32 14.07 5.59
C LYS A 209 13.95 14.56 5.09
N GLU A 210 13.90 15.23 3.95
CA GLU A 210 12.65 15.69 3.35
C GLU A 210 11.75 14.53 2.95
N ILE A 211 12.28 13.48 2.31
CA ILE A 211 11.55 12.25 2.01
C ILE A 211 10.97 11.63 3.27
N LYS A 212 11.74 11.56 4.36
CA LYS A 212 11.24 11.04 5.64
C LYS A 212 10.04 11.84 6.14
N ASN A 213 10.14 13.18 6.13
CA ASN A 213 9.04 14.05 6.54
C ASN A 213 7.82 13.92 5.62
N PHE A 214 8.06 13.77 4.32
CA PHE A 214 7.00 13.64 3.32
C PHE A 214 6.25 12.31 3.50
N ARG A 215 6.97 11.19 3.70
CA ARG A 215 6.38 9.88 4.03
C ARG A 215 5.54 9.91 5.30
N LYS A 216 5.99 10.67 6.31
CA LYS A 216 5.19 10.89 7.52
C LYS A 216 3.84 11.53 7.20
N GLN A 217 3.80 12.54 6.32
CA GLN A 217 2.55 13.18 5.91
C GLN A 217 1.66 12.25 5.07
N GLU A 218 2.24 11.49 4.15
CA GLU A 218 1.50 10.52 3.33
C GLU A 218 0.91 9.38 4.17
N ARG A 219 1.55 8.98 5.26
CA ARG A 219 1.03 7.96 6.18
C ARG A 219 -0.34 8.33 6.73
N ASP A 220 -0.53 9.58 7.17
CA ASP A 220 -1.82 10.05 7.69
C ASP A 220 -2.88 10.08 6.58
N LYS A 221 -2.49 10.48 5.36
CA LYS A 221 -3.39 10.44 4.20
C LYS A 221 -3.79 9.00 3.85
N ASN A 222 -2.85 8.07 3.86
CA ASN A 222 -3.10 6.65 3.57
C ASN A 222 -4.01 6.03 4.63
N ALA A 223 -3.82 6.35 5.91
CA ALA A 223 -4.72 5.90 6.98
C ALA A 223 -6.15 6.40 6.76
N ASN A 224 -6.31 7.68 6.42
CA ASN A 224 -7.62 8.27 6.10
C ASN A 224 -8.25 7.68 4.83
N MET A 225 -7.45 7.45 3.78
CA MET A 225 -7.89 6.79 2.55
C MET A 225 -8.39 5.37 2.84
N VAL A 226 -7.61 4.57 3.57
CA VAL A 226 -8.00 3.20 3.94
C VAL A 226 -9.28 3.20 4.80
N ALA A 227 -9.41 4.13 5.74
CA ALA A 227 -10.63 4.30 6.53
C ALA A 227 -11.84 4.67 5.67
N THR A 228 -11.67 5.58 4.71
CA THR A 228 -12.72 5.99 3.76
C THR A 228 -13.16 4.82 2.88
N ILE A 229 -12.20 4.08 2.31
CA ILE A 229 -12.50 2.88 1.51
C ILE A 229 -13.23 1.86 2.36
N ARG A 230 -12.75 1.55 3.58
CA ARG A 230 -13.42 0.61 4.50
C ARG A 230 -14.86 1.02 4.79
N ALA A 231 -15.12 2.31 5.01
CA ALA A 231 -16.46 2.82 5.25
C ALA A 231 -17.39 2.66 4.03
N VAL A 232 -16.87 2.82 2.80
CA VAL A 232 -17.62 2.50 1.58
C VAL A 232 -17.90 0.99 1.53
N LEU A 233 -16.87 0.15 1.67
CA LEU A 233 -17.01 -1.31 1.60
C LEU A 233 -18.01 -1.86 2.62
N ASP A 234 -18.04 -1.31 3.83
CA ASP A 234 -18.95 -1.73 4.90
C ASP A 234 -20.43 -1.57 4.54
N GLN A 235 -20.78 -0.56 3.72
CA GLN A 235 -22.15 -0.35 3.24
C GLN A 235 -22.64 -1.48 2.31
N TYR A 236 -21.71 -2.17 1.64
CA TYR A 236 -21.99 -3.22 0.65
C TYR A 236 -21.85 -4.63 1.22
N LYS A 237 -21.39 -4.79 2.47
CA LYS A 237 -21.19 -6.10 3.13
C LYS A 237 -22.50 -6.85 3.43
N ASN A 238 -23.65 -6.19 3.36
CA ASN A 238 -24.95 -6.82 3.59
C ASN A 238 -25.30 -7.89 2.54
N LYS A 239 -24.79 -7.77 1.31
CA LYS A 239 -25.10 -8.66 0.17
C LYS A 239 -23.90 -9.45 -0.36
N ALA A 240 -22.69 -9.18 0.16
CA ALA A 240 -21.47 -9.84 -0.27
C ALA A 240 -20.44 -9.93 0.86
N GLY A 241 -19.65 -11.00 0.88
CA GLY A 241 -18.38 -11.02 1.61
C GLY A 241 -17.38 -10.12 0.89
N ILE A 242 -16.86 -9.11 1.59
CA ILE A 242 -15.94 -8.12 1.02
C ILE A 242 -14.71 -7.99 1.91
N PHE A 243 -13.53 -8.14 1.32
CA PHE A 243 -12.26 -7.95 2.01
C PHE A 243 -11.34 -7.03 1.22
N LEU A 244 -10.68 -6.11 1.91
CA LEU A 244 -9.67 -5.22 1.36
C LEU A 244 -8.28 -5.81 1.64
N GLY A 245 -7.39 -5.71 0.67
CA GLY A 245 -5.97 -6.07 0.78
C GLY A 245 -5.09 -5.13 -0.05
N GLY A 246 -3.78 -5.31 0.04
CA GLY A 246 -2.77 -4.52 -0.68
C GLY A 246 -1.67 -4.00 0.25
N VAL A 247 -0.54 -3.60 -0.33
CA VAL A 247 0.64 -3.13 0.43
C VAL A 247 0.33 -1.91 1.32
N PRO A 248 -0.43 -0.89 0.84
CA PRO A 248 -0.77 0.26 1.68
C PRO A 248 -1.58 -0.09 2.93
N MET A 249 -2.23 -1.26 3.00
CA MET A 249 -2.90 -1.70 4.23
C MET A 249 -1.92 -2.18 5.30
N ILE A 250 -0.84 -2.84 4.89
CA ILE A 250 0.13 -3.41 5.84
C ILE A 250 0.75 -2.28 6.64
N THR A 251 1.12 -1.18 5.98
CA THR A 251 1.70 0.00 6.64
C THR A 251 0.74 0.66 7.61
N VAL A 252 -0.57 0.72 7.28
CA VAL A 252 -1.61 1.29 8.15
C VAL A 252 -1.92 0.38 9.35
N ASP A 253 -2.01 -0.94 9.15
CA ASP A 253 -2.41 -1.89 10.19
C ASP A 253 -1.26 -2.29 11.15
N MET A 254 0.00 -1.98 10.82
CA MET A 254 1.16 -2.22 11.70
C MET A 254 1.30 -1.20 12.85
N ILE A 255 0.42 -0.19 12.88
CA ILE A 255 0.48 0.98 13.77
C ILE A 255 -0.66 0.89 14.77
#